data_AF-A0A850W9U3-F1
#
_entry.id   AF-A0A850W9U3-F1
#
_cell.length_a   1.000
_cell.length_b   1.000
_cell.length_c   1.000
_cell.angle_alpha   90.00
_cell.angle_beta   90.00
_cell.angle_gamma   90.00
#
_symmetry.space_group_name_H-M   'P 1'
#
loop_
_entity.id
_entity.type
_entity.pdbx_description
1 polymer ?
#
loop_
_entity_poly.entity_id
_entity_poly.type
_entity_poly.pdbx_seq_one_letter_code
_entity_poly.pdbx_strand_id
1 'polypeptide(L)'
;HGHSHGPALPPSPGATDIVWMVVLGDGIHNLTDGLAIGAAFSHSLSSGLSTALAVLCHELPHELGDLAVLLRAGTAPRTILLLNLLSALLSCLGAAAGAAVGQSASHLTPWILTATAGVFLYVALADMLPEVLRGGEGPGEGTWGRFLLQNAGFLLGSGIMLGIALTEGHVRAWLQP
;
A
#
# COMPACT_ATOMS: atom_id res chain seq x y z
N HIS A 1 47.91 7.78 0.69
CA HIS A 1 46.68 7.12 1.15
C HIS A 1 45.77 8.17 1.76
N GLY A 2 44.86 8.74 0.97
CA GLY A 2 43.89 9.74 1.43
C GLY A 2 42.49 9.27 1.07
N HIS A 3 41.66 9.04 2.09
CA HIS A 3 40.25 8.70 1.93
C HIS A 3 39.44 9.98 2.10
N SER A 4 38.92 10.49 0.98
CA SER A 4 38.06 11.67 0.94
C SER A 4 36.62 11.26 1.23
N HIS A 5 36.13 11.55 2.43
CA HIS A 5 34.70 11.60 2.69
C HIS A 5 34.18 12.93 2.16
N GLY A 6 33.60 12.91 0.95
CA GLY A 6 32.84 14.03 0.43
C GLY A 6 31.63 14.30 1.34
N PRO A 7 31.25 15.56 1.60
CA PRO A 7 30.06 15.86 2.37
C PRO A 7 28.83 15.31 1.64
N ALA A 8 27.98 14.57 2.34
CA ALA A 8 26.65 14.23 1.84
C ALA A 8 25.91 15.54 1.59
N LEU A 9 25.62 15.83 0.31
CA LEU A 9 24.83 16.98 -0.07
C LEU A 9 23.48 16.93 0.67
N PRO A 10 22.98 18.05 1.22
CA PRO A 10 21.65 18.10 1.81
C PRO A 10 20.62 17.69 0.74
N PRO A 11 19.56 16.96 1.14
CA PRO A 11 18.50 16.56 0.20
C PRO A 11 17.94 17.80 -0.51
N SER A 12 17.77 17.71 -1.82
CA SER A 12 17.16 18.79 -2.61
C SER A 12 15.75 19.07 -2.08
N PRO A 13 15.23 20.31 -2.18
CA PRO A 13 13.91 20.67 -1.66
C PRO A 13 12.78 19.70 -2.09
N GLY A 14 12.88 19.11 -3.29
CA GLY A 14 11.92 18.13 -3.77
C GLY A 14 12.08 16.71 -3.21
N ALA A 15 13.23 16.34 -2.66
CA ALA A 15 13.44 15.01 -2.07
C ALA A 15 12.69 14.87 -0.73
N THR A 16 12.62 15.94 0.06
CA THR A 16 11.86 15.95 1.31
C THR A 16 10.35 15.89 1.07
N ASP A 17 9.87 16.58 0.03
CA ASP A 17 8.45 16.53 -0.35
C ASP A 17 8.01 15.13 -0.80
N ILE A 18 8.85 14.44 -1.58
CA ILE A 18 8.59 13.05 -2.00
C ILE A 18 8.55 12.11 -0.78
N VAL A 19 9.48 12.26 0.16
CA VAL A 19 9.51 11.43 1.38
C VAL A 19 8.23 11.60 2.20
N TRP A 20 7.77 12.83 2.40
CA TRP A 20 6.54 13.06 3.17
C TRP A 20 5.28 12.60 2.44
N MET A 21 5.24 12.75 1.11
CA MET A 21 4.14 12.27 0.29
C MET A 21 3.98 10.74 0.43
N VAL A 22 5.07 10.00 0.25
CA VAL A 22 5.09 8.53 0.35
C VAL A 22 4.71 8.10 1.77
N VAL A 23 5.34 8.66 2.81
CA VAL A 23 5.09 8.26 4.21
C VAL A 23 3.65 8.53 4.66
N LEU A 24 3.07 9.67 4.27
CA LEU A 24 1.69 9.99 4.63
C LEU A 24 0.69 9.18 3.81
N GLY A 25 0.99 8.94 2.53
CA GLY A 25 0.22 8.06 1.66
C GLY A 25 0.14 6.65 2.23
N ASP A 26 1.31 6.06 2.49
CA ASP A 26 1.48 4.75 3.12
C ASP A 26 0.76 4.67 4.47
N GLY A 27 0.97 5.63 5.39
CA GLY A 27 0.33 5.60 6.70
C GLY A 27 -1.21 5.62 6.64
N ILE A 28 -1.79 6.39 5.71
CA ILE A 28 -3.24 6.42 5.48
C ILE A 28 -3.72 5.11 4.83
N HIS A 29 -2.97 4.59 3.85
CA HIS A 29 -3.25 3.33 3.17
C HIS A 29 -3.34 2.19 4.19
N ASN A 30 -2.28 2.02 4.97
CA ASN A 30 -2.14 1.02 6.00
C ASN A 30 -3.25 1.11 7.06
N LEU A 31 -3.63 2.32 7.49
CA LEU A 31 -4.77 2.53 8.38
C LEU A 31 -6.07 1.99 7.77
N THR A 32 -6.32 2.29 6.50
CA THR A 32 -7.55 1.87 5.81
C THR A 32 -7.60 0.39 5.49
N ASP A 33 -6.46 -0.24 5.20
CA ASP A 33 -6.33 -1.70 5.12
C ASP A 33 -6.67 -2.37 6.44
N GLY A 34 -6.10 -1.84 7.53
CA GLY A 34 -6.42 -2.24 8.88
C GLY A 34 -7.93 -2.20 9.12
N LEU A 35 -8.58 -1.06 8.84
CA LEU A 35 -10.04 -0.90 8.98
C LEU A 35 -10.82 -1.97 8.21
N ALA A 36 -10.44 -2.27 6.97
CA ALA A 36 -11.08 -3.29 6.15
C ALA A 36 -10.90 -4.69 6.74
N ILE A 37 -9.68 -5.05 7.16
CA ILE A 37 -9.37 -6.33 7.82
C ILE A 37 -10.22 -6.50 9.08
N GLY A 38 -10.23 -5.49 9.96
CA GLY A 38 -10.97 -5.52 11.22
C GLY A 38 -12.48 -5.68 11.01
N ALA A 39 -13.04 -4.93 10.07
CA ALA A 39 -14.46 -5.03 9.72
C ALA A 39 -14.83 -6.38 9.07
N ALA A 40 -13.93 -6.97 8.28
CA ALA A 40 -14.14 -8.29 7.68
C ALA A 40 -14.12 -9.40 8.75
N PHE A 41 -13.18 -9.34 9.71
CA PHE A 41 -13.12 -10.27 10.84
C PHE A 41 -14.35 -10.18 11.76
N SER A 42 -14.96 -9.00 11.90
CA SER A 42 -16.20 -8.86 12.67
C SER A 42 -17.40 -9.55 12.01
N HIS A 43 -17.32 -9.84 10.70
CA HIS A 43 -18.36 -10.56 9.96
C HIS A 43 -18.15 -12.08 10.01
N SER A 44 -16.95 -12.55 9.68
CA SER A 44 -16.60 -13.97 9.77
C SER A 44 -15.09 -14.19 9.71
N LEU A 45 -14.62 -15.31 10.25
CA LEU A 45 -13.21 -15.72 10.16
C LEU A 45 -12.76 -15.87 8.70
N SER A 46 -13.61 -16.44 7.85
CA SER A 46 -13.33 -16.65 6.42
C SER A 46 -13.10 -15.34 5.67
N SER A 47 -14.01 -14.36 5.84
CA SER A 47 -13.89 -13.05 5.20
C SER A 47 -12.69 -12.26 5.75
N GLY A 48 -12.44 -12.31 7.06
CA GLY A 48 -11.27 -11.69 7.67
C GLY A 48 -9.95 -12.22 7.13
N LEU A 49 -9.80 -13.56 7.06
CA LEU A 49 -8.60 -14.19 6.50
C LEU A 49 -8.41 -13.89 5.01
N SER A 50 -9.50 -13.92 4.23
CA SER A 50 -9.45 -13.58 2.80
C SER A 50 -9.02 -12.13 2.58
N THR A 51 -9.56 -11.20 3.37
CA THR A 51 -9.23 -9.77 3.28
C THR A 51 -7.79 -9.51 3.69
N ALA A 52 -7.33 -10.11 4.80
CA ALA A 52 -5.95 -9.97 5.25
C ALA A 52 -4.94 -10.52 4.23
N LEU A 53 -5.26 -11.65 3.58
CA LEU A 53 -4.42 -12.20 2.53
C LEU A 53 -4.41 -11.30 1.29
N ALA A 54 -5.57 -10.75 0.90
CA ALA A 54 -5.66 -9.82 -0.21
C ALA A 54 -4.81 -8.56 0.02
N VAL A 55 -4.89 -7.98 1.23
CA VAL A 55 -4.04 -6.86 1.67
C VAL A 55 -2.57 -7.23 1.59
N LEU A 56 -2.16 -8.33 2.23
CA LEU A 56 -0.77 -8.79 2.21
C LEU A 56 -0.20 -8.92 0.78
N CYS A 57 -1.02 -9.42 -0.15
CA CYS A 57 -0.60 -9.61 -1.55
C CYS A 57 -0.31 -8.32 -2.31
N HIS A 58 -0.97 -7.20 -1.98
CA HIS A 58 -0.71 -5.91 -2.65
C HIS A 58 0.15 -4.96 -1.82
N GLU A 59 0.16 -5.11 -0.49
CA GLU A 59 0.97 -4.31 0.41
C GLU A 59 2.45 -4.67 0.34
N LEU A 60 2.78 -5.96 0.19
CA LEU A 60 4.19 -6.37 0.07
C LEU A 60 4.90 -5.78 -1.16
N PRO A 61 4.30 -5.79 -2.37
CA PRO A 61 4.83 -5.03 -3.51
C PRO A 61 4.88 -3.51 -3.27
N HIS A 62 3.88 -2.95 -2.59
CA HIS A 62 3.75 -1.51 -2.32
C HIS A 62 4.89 -1.02 -1.40
N GLU A 63 5.07 -1.65 -0.24
CA GLU A 63 6.14 -1.32 0.71
C GLU A 63 7.54 -1.47 0.10
N LEU A 64 7.76 -2.48 -0.75
CA LEU A 64 9.03 -2.64 -1.47
C LEU A 64 9.26 -1.51 -2.48
N GLY A 65 8.19 -1.01 -3.11
CA GLY A 65 8.20 0.18 -3.95
C GLY A 65 8.63 1.41 -3.17
N ASP A 66 7.97 1.68 -2.05
CA ASP A 66 8.24 2.82 -1.17
C ASP A 66 9.65 2.79 -0.59
N LEU A 67 10.10 1.62 -0.14
CA LEU A 67 11.48 1.41 0.27
C LEU A 67 12.45 1.81 -0.85
N ALA A 68 12.19 1.38 -2.09
CA ALA A 68 13.03 1.72 -3.22
C ALA A 68 13.02 3.23 -3.53
N VAL A 69 11.86 3.89 -3.44
CA VAL A 69 11.72 5.36 -3.62
C VAL A 69 12.49 6.11 -2.54
N LEU A 70 12.28 5.76 -1.28
CA LEU A 70 12.89 6.43 -0.13
C LEU A 70 14.42 6.25 -0.10
N LEU A 71 14.92 5.08 -0.50
CA LEU A 71 16.36 4.84 -0.68
C LEU A 71 16.94 5.71 -1.80
N ARG A 72 16.24 5.84 -2.95
CA ARG A 72 16.65 6.74 -4.04
C ARG A 72 16.63 8.21 -3.63
N ALA A 73 15.68 8.60 -2.77
CA ALA A 73 15.60 9.95 -2.20
C ALA A 73 16.69 10.25 -1.14
N GLY A 74 17.53 9.27 -0.79
CA GLY A 74 18.64 9.43 0.14
C GLY A 74 18.25 9.25 1.62
N THR A 75 17.08 8.67 1.89
CA THR A 75 16.61 8.41 3.26
C THR A 75 17.40 7.26 3.88
N ALA A 76 17.86 7.42 5.12
CA ALA A 76 18.62 6.40 5.81
C ALA A 76 17.77 5.12 6.01
N PRO A 77 18.29 3.90 5.76
CA PRO A 77 17.52 2.66 5.88
C PRO A 77 16.85 2.46 7.24
N ARG A 78 17.49 2.91 8.32
CA ARG A 78 16.92 2.87 9.68
C ARG A 78 15.68 3.74 9.82
N THR A 79 15.68 4.92 9.19
CA THR A 79 14.53 5.82 9.19
C THR A 79 13.38 5.20 8.39
N ILE A 80 13.66 4.61 7.23
CA ILE A 80 12.65 3.92 6.42
C ILE A 80 11.99 2.79 7.22
N LEU A 81 12.78 1.92 7.86
CA LEU A 81 12.27 0.84 8.71
C LEU A 81 11.39 1.36 9.88
N LEU A 82 11.75 2.48 10.50
CA LEU A 82 10.95 3.08 11.57
C LEU A 82 9.63 3.66 11.04
N LEU A 83 9.64 4.22 9.84
CA LEU A 83 8.45 4.75 9.19
C LEU A 83 7.49 3.62 8.79
N ASN A 84 7.98 2.54 8.16
CA ASN A 84 7.17 1.36 7.88
C ASN A 84 6.59 0.74 9.17
N LEU A 85 7.37 0.70 10.26
CA LEU A 85 6.86 0.24 11.54
C LEU A 85 5.71 1.13 12.05
N LEU A 86 5.81 2.45 11.88
CA LEU A 86 4.75 3.37 12.25
C LEU A 86 3.49 3.16 11.40
N SER A 87 3.63 2.95 10.09
CA SER A 87 2.54 2.59 9.18
C SER A 87 1.89 1.25 9.56
N ALA A 88 2.68 0.24 9.92
CA ALA A 88 2.15 -1.03 10.43
C ALA A 88 1.35 -0.88 11.74
N LEU A 89 1.73 0.06 12.62
CA LEU A 89 0.96 0.40 13.82
C LEU A 89 -0.37 1.09 13.48
N LEU A 90 -0.39 1.95 12.46
CA LEU A 90 -1.61 2.53 11.92
C LEU A 90 -2.56 1.46 11.39
N SER A 91 -2.05 0.44 10.70
CA SER A 91 -2.84 -0.73 10.29
C SER A 91 -3.42 -1.50 11.48
N CYS A 92 -2.64 -1.75 12.53
CA CYS A 92 -3.13 -2.36 13.77
C CYS A 92 -4.27 -1.54 14.41
N LEU A 93 -4.12 -0.21 14.46
CA LEU A 93 -5.14 0.71 14.97
C LEU A 93 -6.42 0.68 14.12
N GLY A 94 -6.26 0.67 12.80
CA GLY A 94 -7.35 0.51 11.84
C GLY A 94 -8.11 -0.79 12.08
N ALA A 95 -7.41 -1.91 12.25
CA ALA A 95 -8.03 -3.21 12.50
C ALA A 95 -8.83 -3.23 13.81
N ALA A 96 -8.30 -2.66 14.89
CA ALA A 96 -9.03 -2.53 16.14
C ALA A 96 -10.29 -1.68 15.98
N ALA A 97 -10.19 -0.53 15.30
CA ALA A 97 -11.33 0.36 15.04
C ALA A 97 -12.38 -0.30 14.14
N GLY A 98 -11.96 -0.95 13.06
CA GLY A 98 -12.82 -1.64 12.10
C GLY A 98 -13.59 -2.79 12.76
N ALA A 99 -12.92 -3.56 13.62
CA ALA A 99 -13.55 -4.63 14.39
C ALA A 99 -14.54 -4.09 15.44
N ALA A 100 -14.22 -2.97 16.10
CA ALA A 100 -15.08 -2.34 17.09
C ALA A 100 -16.37 -1.78 16.45
N VAL A 101 -16.24 -1.09 15.31
CA VAL A 101 -17.38 -0.57 14.57
C VAL A 101 -18.20 -1.70 13.95
N GLY A 102 -17.56 -2.70 13.37
CA GLY A 102 -18.25 -3.84 12.76
C GLY A 102 -19.10 -4.65 13.75
N GLN A 103 -18.69 -4.72 15.02
CA GLN A 103 -19.48 -5.36 16.10
C GLN A 103 -20.61 -4.45 16.63
N SER A 104 -20.35 -3.15 16.78
CA SER A 104 -21.26 -2.22 17.48
C SER A 104 -22.27 -1.53 16.55
N ALA A 105 -21.93 -1.39 15.27
CA ALA A 105 -22.67 -0.61 14.29
C ALA A 105 -22.50 -1.19 12.88
N SER A 106 -23.01 -2.40 12.67
CA SER A 106 -22.94 -3.11 11.38
C SER A 106 -23.53 -2.33 10.19
N HIS A 107 -24.45 -1.40 10.44
CA HIS A 107 -24.99 -0.49 9.42
C HIS A 107 -23.99 0.56 8.92
N LEU A 108 -22.91 0.83 9.67
CA LEU A 108 -21.82 1.73 9.28
C LEU A 108 -20.74 1.03 8.46
N THR A 109 -20.69 -0.31 8.48
CA THR A 109 -19.70 -1.09 7.71
C THR A 109 -19.67 -0.72 6.23
N PRO A 110 -20.81 -0.59 5.49
CA PRO A 110 -20.78 -0.18 4.08
C PRO A 110 -20.23 1.23 3.86
N TRP A 111 -20.48 2.16 4.79
CA TRP A 111 -19.97 3.53 4.74
C TRP A 111 -18.45 3.58 4.95
N ILE A 112 -17.95 2.77 5.90
CA ILE A 112 -16.51 2.61 6.11
C ILE A 112 -15.85 2.04 4.87
N LEU A 113 -16.41 0.96 4.30
CA LEU A 113 -15.87 0.36 3.08
C LEU A 113 -15.89 1.34 1.89
N THR A 114 -16.94 2.15 1.77
CA THR A 114 -17.03 3.19 0.73
C THR A 114 -15.97 4.28 0.93
N ALA A 115 -15.76 4.71 2.18
CA ALA A 115 -14.72 5.68 2.53
C ALA A 115 -13.31 5.11 2.25
N THR A 116 -13.05 3.87 2.67
CA THR A 116 -11.79 3.14 2.38
C THR A 116 -11.53 3.03 0.88
N ALA A 117 -12.54 2.68 0.08
CA ALA A 117 -12.40 2.63 -1.38
C ALA A 117 -12.04 4.00 -1.98
N GLY A 118 -12.63 5.08 -1.47
CA GLY A 118 -12.29 6.45 -1.87
C GLY A 118 -10.85 6.83 -1.51
N VAL A 119 -10.38 6.43 -0.33
CA VAL A 119 -8.99 6.63 0.10
C VAL A 119 -8.02 5.86 -0.78
N PHE A 120 -8.30 4.59 -1.10
CA PHE A 120 -7.46 3.82 -2.03
C PHE A 120 -7.37 4.49 -3.40
N LEU A 121 -8.48 5.01 -3.92
CA LEU A 121 -8.44 5.77 -5.17
C LEU A 121 -7.60 7.04 -5.05
N TYR A 122 -7.72 7.77 -3.94
CA TYR A 122 -6.91 8.97 -3.68
C TYR A 122 -5.41 8.63 -3.59
N VAL A 123 -5.01 7.64 -2.78
CA VAL A 123 -3.61 7.23 -2.62
C VAL A 123 -3.04 6.74 -3.96
N ALA A 124 -3.79 5.94 -4.71
CA ALA A 124 -3.36 5.47 -6.03
C ALA A 124 -3.08 6.64 -7.01
N LEU A 125 -3.89 7.71 -6.97
CA LEU A 125 -3.74 8.87 -7.84
C LEU A 125 -2.71 9.88 -7.33
N ALA A 126 -2.64 10.09 -6.02
CA ALA A 126 -1.82 11.13 -5.40
C ALA A 126 -0.37 10.67 -5.16
N ASP A 127 -0.15 9.39 -4.92
CA ASP A 127 1.14 8.85 -4.50
C ASP A 127 1.78 7.96 -5.59
N MET A 128 1.05 6.92 -6.01
CA MET A 128 1.58 5.94 -6.98
C MET A 128 1.67 6.47 -8.41
N LEU A 129 0.67 7.22 -8.87
CA LEU A 129 0.63 7.74 -10.25
C LEU A 129 1.80 8.71 -10.56
N PRO A 130 2.15 9.67 -9.70
CA PRO A 130 3.33 10.51 -9.93
C PRO A 130 4.64 9.71 -10.05
N GLU A 131 4.86 8.69 -9.21
CA GLU A 131 6.10 7.90 -9.26
C GLU A 131 6.20 7.07 -10.55
N VAL A 132 5.08 6.48 -10.97
CA VAL A 132 4.93 5.78 -12.26
C VAL A 132 5.30 6.68 -13.44
N LEU A 133 4.90 7.94 -13.39
CA LEU A 133 5.18 8.93 -14.45
C LEU A 133 6.62 9.49 -14.38
N ARG A 134 7.26 9.49 -13.19
CA ARG A 134 8.60 10.04 -12.96
C ARG A 134 9.75 9.05 -13.14
N GLY A 135 9.49 7.74 -13.10
CA GLY A 135 10.49 6.66 -13.31
C GLY A 135 11.14 6.60 -14.71
N GLY A 136 11.17 7.70 -15.45
CA GLY A 136 11.53 7.77 -16.87
C GLY A 136 13.00 7.98 -17.22
N GLU A 137 13.92 8.16 -16.26
CA GLU A 137 15.31 8.59 -16.50
C GLU A 137 16.34 7.43 -16.52
N GLY A 138 15.94 6.24 -16.96
CA GLY A 138 16.87 5.11 -17.18
C GLY A 138 17.48 5.11 -18.60
N PRO A 139 18.81 5.01 -18.77
CA PRO A 139 19.44 4.98 -20.09
C PRO A 139 19.23 3.61 -20.75
N GLY A 140 18.34 3.53 -21.75
CA GLY A 140 18.33 2.42 -22.72
C GLY A 140 17.00 1.74 -23.05
N GLU A 141 15.91 1.99 -22.34
CA GLU A 141 14.61 1.36 -22.65
C GLU A 141 13.72 2.26 -23.53
N GLY A 142 13.30 1.74 -24.69
CA GLY A 142 12.37 2.43 -25.58
C GLY A 142 11.04 2.73 -24.89
N THR A 143 10.47 3.92 -25.14
CA THR A 143 9.22 4.41 -24.53
C THR A 143 8.07 3.40 -24.63
N TRP A 144 7.99 2.68 -25.75
CA TRP A 144 7.00 1.64 -26.00
C TRP A 144 7.17 0.38 -25.14
N GLY A 145 8.42 -0.06 -24.88
CA GLY A 145 8.67 -1.23 -24.05
C GLY A 145 8.24 -1.01 -22.60
N ARG A 146 8.53 0.18 -22.06
CA ARG A 146 8.10 0.60 -20.72
C ARG A 146 6.59 0.71 -20.60
N PHE A 147 5.94 1.33 -21.59
CA PHE A 147 4.48 1.41 -21.63
C PHE A 147 3.84 0.02 -21.59
N LEU A 148 4.33 -0.92 -22.41
CA LEU A 148 3.82 -2.29 -22.43
C LEU A 148 4.07 -3.01 -21.11
N LEU A 149 5.26 -2.90 -20.54
CA LEU A 149 5.61 -3.54 -19.26
C LEU A 149 4.75 -2.99 -18.12
N GLN A 150 4.52 -1.68 -18.08
CA GLN A 150 3.72 -1.04 -17.05
C GLN A 150 2.23 -1.41 -17.15
N ASN A 151 1.66 -1.38 -18.35
CA ASN A 151 0.30 -1.85 -18.57
C ASN A 151 0.15 -3.34 -18.25
N ALA A 152 1.14 -4.18 -18.61
CA ALA A 152 1.15 -5.59 -18.26
C ALA A 152 1.20 -5.81 -16.74
N GLY A 153 2.00 -5.04 -16.01
CA GLY A 153 2.05 -5.06 -14.56
C GLY A 153 0.72 -4.66 -13.91
N PHE A 154 0.11 -3.56 -14.37
CA PHE A 154 -1.21 -3.12 -13.89
C PHE A 154 -2.30 -4.17 -14.17
N LEU A 155 -2.31 -4.77 -15.36
CA LEU A 155 -3.26 -5.82 -15.73
C LEU A 155 -3.05 -7.08 -14.90
N LEU A 156 -1.79 -7.46 -14.66
CA LEU A 156 -1.44 -8.62 -13.83
C LEU A 156 -1.90 -8.41 -12.39
N GLY A 157 -1.56 -7.27 -11.77
CA GLY A 157 -1.98 -6.93 -10.41
C GLY A 157 -3.50 -6.87 -10.28
N SER A 158 -4.17 -6.20 -11.21
CA SER A 158 -5.64 -6.14 -11.27
C SER A 158 -6.27 -7.53 -11.42
N GLY A 159 -5.67 -8.40 -12.24
CA GLY A 159 -6.11 -9.78 -12.44
C GLY A 159 -5.96 -10.64 -11.18
N ILE A 160 -4.85 -10.49 -10.44
CA ILE A 160 -4.64 -11.17 -9.16
C ILE A 160 -5.69 -10.71 -8.14
N MET A 161 -5.88 -9.40 -7.99
CA MET A 161 -6.87 -8.84 -7.05
C MET A 161 -8.29 -9.28 -7.39
N LEU A 162 -8.65 -9.27 -8.67
CA LEU A 162 -9.94 -9.76 -9.14
C LEU A 162 -10.09 -11.28 -8.89
N GLY A 163 -9.03 -12.06 -9.11
CA GLY A 163 -9.03 -13.50 -8.83
C GLY A 163 -9.28 -13.81 -7.36
N ILE A 164 -8.64 -13.07 -6.45
CA ILE A 164 -8.88 -13.19 -5.00
C ILE A 164 -10.32 -12.82 -4.66
N ALA A 165 -10.84 -11.71 -5.20
CA ALA A 165 -12.22 -11.29 -4.96
C ALA A 165 -13.26 -12.32 -5.48
N LEU A 166 -13.04 -12.91 -6.65
CA LEU A 166 -13.94 -13.92 -7.23
C LEU A 166 -13.87 -15.27 -6.50
N THR A 167 -12.71 -15.59 -5.90
CA THR A 167 -12.53 -16.82 -5.12
C THR A 167 -13.02 -16.70 -3.69
N GLU A 168 -13.24 -15.49 -3.16
CA GLU A 168 -13.83 -15.26 -1.84
C GLU A 168 -15.17 -16.01 -1.67
N GLY A 169 -16.01 -16.03 -2.70
CA GLY A 169 -17.28 -16.77 -2.68
C GLY A 169 -17.11 -18.29 -2.49
N HIS A 170 -16.04 -18.86 -3.06
CA HIS A 170 -15.71 -20.28 -2.89
C HIS A 170 -15.09 -20.55 -1.51
N VAL A 171 -14.22 -19.65 -1.02
CA VAL A 171 -13.60 -19.76 0.31
C VAL A 171 -14.65 -19.68 1.43
N ARG A 172 -15.69 -18.85 1.25
CA ARG A 172 -16.85 -18.80 2.17
C ARG A 172 -17.60 -20.14 2.23
N ALA A 173 -17.79 -20.81 1.10
CA ALA A 173 -18.49 -22.10 1.05
C ALA A 173 -17.72 -23.26 1.72
N TRP A 174 -16.38 -23.20 1.74
CA TRP A 174 -15.53 -24.21 2.39
C TRP A 174 -15.41 -24.03 3.91
N LEU A 175 -15.63 -22.81 4.40
CA LEU A 175 -15.43 -22.44 5.82
C LEU A 175 -16.75 -22.31 6.60
N GLN A 176 -17.90 -22.58 5.97
CA GLN A 176 -19.16 -22.76 6.68
C GLN A 176 -19.36 -24.26 7.00
N PRO A 177 -19.50 -24.64 8.30
CA PRO A 177 -19.83 -26.01 8.69
C PRO A 177 -21.26 -26.41 8.31
#